data_AF-A0AAW9I8I4-F1
#
_entry.id   AF-A0AAW9I8I4-F1
#
_cell.length_a   1.000
_cell.length_b   1.000
_cell.length_c   1.000
_cell.angle_alpha   90.00
_cell.angle_beta   90.00
_cell.angle_gamma   90.00
#
_symmetry.space_group_name_H-M   'P 1'
#
loop_
_entity.id
_entity.type
_entity.pdbx_description
1 polymer ?
#
loop_
_entity_poly.entity_id
_entity_poly.type
_entity_poly.pdbx_seq_one_letter_code
_entity_poly.pdbx_strand_id
1 'polypeptide(L)'
;MKEVGKKIEEKNLDTILSGPEENTIDETIDSYNYYDNTAKSYISQINTHSYAGSKRYELKELAARENKNLWMSEYGCGGDWREPISSHDHSSMKWPLRLANTITSDINDMGVPSWVYWQAVEGEEGAVSGKHSWGLIHATFEGGKEEYWYTNQYYVMGNYSKFIRPGAKIINSGNNKTVAAYDENNNT
;
A
#
# COMPACT_ATOMS: atom_id res chain seq x y z
N MET A 1 -3.44 21.02 0.18
CA MET A 1 -2.54 21.06 1.36
C MET A 1 -2.63 22.36 2.16
N LYS A 2 -2.27 23.53 1.63
CA LYS A 2 -2.19 24.79 2.41
C LYS A 2 -3.46 25.15 3.20
N GLU A 3 -4.63 25.16 2.55
CA GLU A 3 -5.89 25.50 3.26
C GLU A 3 -6.30 24.45 4.30
N VAL A 4 -6.06 23.16 4.02
CA VAL A 4 -6.32 22.08 4.98
C VAL A 4 -5.41 22.22 6.19
N GLY A 5 -4.12 22.45 5.98
CA GLY A 5 -3.13 22.66 7.04
C GLY A 5 -3.50 23.83 7.96
N LYS A 6 -3.83 25.00 7.38
CA LYS A 6 -4.33 26.15 8.16
C LYS A 6 -5.56 25.80 8.99
N LYS A 7 -6.52 25.06 8.43
CA LYS A 7 -7.75 24.69 9.15
C LYS A 7 -7.49 23.68 10.27
N ILE A 8 -6.49 22.81 10.14
CA ILE A 8 -6.05 21.92 11.23
C ILE A 8 -5.49 22.74 12.39
N GLU A 9 -4.60 23.70 12.10
CA GLU A 9 -4.02 24.61 13.09
C GLU A 9 -5.08 25.51 13.76
N GLU A 10 -5.92 26.18 12.98
CA GLU A 10 -6.99 27.07 13.48
C GLU A 10 -7.97 26.35 14.40
N LYS A 11 -8.20 25.05 14.16
CA LYS A 11 -9.09 24.21 14.96
C LYS A 11 -8.37 23.48 16.09
N ASN A 12 -7.06 23.65 16.24
CA ASN A 12 -6.23 23.00 17.25
C ASN A 12 -6.42 21.47 17.24
N LEU A 13 -6.33 20.86 16.05
CA LEU A 13 -6.45 19.41 15.86
C LEU A 13 -5.07 18.75 15.84
N ASP A 14 -4.94 17.59 16.48
CA ASP A 14 -3.72 16.75 16.44
C ASP A 14 -3.59 15.91 15.15
N THR A 15 -4.40 16.22 14.13
CA THR A 15 -4.46 15.47 12.87
C THR A 15 -3.19 15.67 12.04
N ILE A 16 -2.56 14.57 11.66
CA ILE A 16 -1.44 14.57 10.72
C ILE A 16 -1.97 14.68 9.28
N LEU A 17 -1.34 15.55 8.49
CA LEU A 17 -1.63 15.66 7.06
C LEU A 17 -0.62 14.83 6.24
N SER A 18 -1.15 13.92 5.42
CA SER A 18 -0.40 13.09 4.47
C SER A 18 -0.68 13.47 3.02
N GLY A 19 0.30 13.27 2.14
CA GLY A 19 0.17 13.48 0.70
C GLY A 19 1.49 13.19 -0.01
N PRO A 20 1.56 13.19 -1.35
CA PRO A 20 0.52 13.60 -2.29
C PRO A 20 -0.54 12.53 -2.62
N GLU A 21 -0.34 11.25 -2.27
CA GLU A 21 -1.26 10.13 -2.64
C GLU A 21 -1.33 9.86 -4.15
N GLU A 22 -0.21 9.99 -4.87
CA GLU A 22 -0.20 9.72 -6.31
C GLU A 22 -0.21 8.22 -6.62
N ASN A 23 -0.78 7.89 -7.79
CA ASN A 23 -0.95 6.52 -8.27
C ASN A 23 0.37 5.76 -8.48
N THR A 24 1.48 6.48 -8.70
CA THR A 24 2.80 5.88 -8.90
C THR A 24 3.87 6.52 -8.03
N ILE A 25 4.97 5.76 -7.82
CA ILE A 25 6.14 6.20 -7.05
C ILE A 25 6.78 7.44 -7.70
N ASP A 26 6.95 7.41 -9.03
CA ASP A 26 7.59 8.48 -9.78
C ASP A 26 6.75 9.76 -9.75
N GLU A 27 5.42 9.66 -9.95
CA GLU A 27 4.51 10.81 -9.83
C GLU A 27 4.49 11.39 -8.42
N THR A 28 4.61 10.54 -7.38
CA THR A 28 4.70 11.01 -5.99
C THR A 28 5.89 11.96 -5.79
N ILE A 29 7.06 11.60 -6.34
CA ILE A 29 8.26 12.44 -6.28
C ILE A 29 8.02 13.76 -7.01
N ASP A 30 7.47 13.70 -8.22
CA ASP A 30 7.23 14.88 -9.06
C ASP A 30 6.23 15.84 -8.39
N SER A 31 5.11 15.33 -7.90
CA SER A 31 4.07 16.10 -7.19
C SER A 31 4.58 16.70 -5.89
N TYR A 32 5.33 15.95 -5.07
CA TYR A 32 5.89 16.49 -3.84
C TYR A 32 6.91 17.60 -4.14
N ASN A 33 7.76 17.43 -5.17
CA ASN A 33 8.74 18.44 -5.55
C ASN A 33 8.10 19.72 -6.11
N TYR A 34 6.93 19.62 -6.74
CA TYR A 34 6.16 20.76 -7.23
C TYR A 34 5.60 21.65 -6.10
N TYR A 35 5.39 21.10 -4.90
CA TYR A 35 4.88 21.86 -3.76
C TYR A 35 5.88 22.93 -3.28
N ASP A 36 5.34 24.12 -2.97
CA ASP A 36 6.09 25.17 -2.29
C ASP A 36 6.40 24.79 -0.82
N ASN A 37 7.32 25.54 -0.20
CA ASN A 37 7.75 25.29 1.18
C ASN A 37 6.60 25.38 2.18
N THR A 38 5.57 26.20 1.91
CA THR A 38 4.41 26.33 2.80
C THR A 38 3.53 25.09 2.73
N ALA A 39 3.31 24.53 1.54
CA ALA A 39 2.59 23.27 1.38
C ALA A 39 3.37 22.11 2.03
N LYS A 40 4.69 22.04 1.82
CA LYS A 40 5.55 21.00 2.41
C LYS A 40 5.63 21.08 3.92
N SER A 41 5.58 22.28 4.52
CA SER A 41 5.61 22.41 5.99
C SER A 41 4.39 21.80 6.67
N TYR A 42 3.24 21.77 6.00
CA TYR A 42 2.02 21.14 6.51
C TYR A 42 2.02 19.61 6.37
N ILE A 43 2.80 19.04 5.44
CA ILE A 43 2.88 17.60 5.25
C ILE A 43 3.82 17.02 6.31
N SER A 44 3.35 16.03 7.08
CA SER A 44 4.24 15.28 8.00
C SER A 44 4.55 13.87 7.50
N GLN A 45 3.75 13.36 6.55
CA GLN A 45 3.90 12.02 5.99
C GLN A 45 3.72 12.06 4.47
N ILE A 46 4.71 11.53 3.75
CA ILE A 46 4.65 11.29 2.33
C ILE A 46 3.89 9.98 2.09
N ASN A 47 2.85 10.04 1.26
CA ASN A 47 2.08 8.87 0.86
C ASN A 47 2.19 8.65 -0.65
N THR A 48 2.37 7.39 -1.03
CA THR A 48 2.53 6.93 -2.42
C THR A 48 1.72 5.67 -2.66
N HIS A 49 1.30 5.46 -3.91
CA HIS A 49 0.81 4.16 -4.38
C HIS A 49 1.87 3.52 -5.28
N SER A 50 2.02 2.20 -5.18
CA SER A 50 3.05 1.46 -5.91
C SER A 50 2.51 0.71 -7.14
N TYR A 51 1.39 1.16 -7.74
CA TYR A 51 0.80 0.55 -8.94
C TYR A 51 1.77 0.55 -10.13
N ALA A 52 2.65 1.56 -10.22
CA ALA A 52 3.80 1.59 -11.11
C ALA A 52 4.93 2.50 -10.56
N GLY A 53 6.00 2.64 -11.34
CA GLY A 53 7.18 3.43 -11.00
C GLY A 53 8.41 2.56 -10.73
N SER A 54 9.58 3.19 -10.77
CA SER A 54 10.89 2.53 -10.60
C SER A 54 11.72 3.16 -9.48
N LYS A 55 11.34 4.34 -9.00
CA LYS A 55 12.17 5.20 -8.13
C LYS A 55 12.01 4.95 -6.63
N ARG A 56 11.96 3.68 -6.21
CA ARG A 56 11.76 3.30 -4.79
C ARG A 56 12.83 3.90 -3.88
N TYR A 57 14.10 3.76 -4.27
CA TYR A 57 15.23 4.29 -3.51
C TYR A 57 15.22 5.82 -3.46
N GLU A 58 14.90 6.48 -4.58
CA GLU A 58 14.86 7.92 -4.66
C GLU A 58 13.71 8.52 -3.83
N LEU A 59 12.55 7.85 -3.77
CA LEU A 59 11.45 8.27 -2.89
C LEU A 59 11.81 8.11 -1.42
N LYS A 60 12.52 7.02 -1.05
CA LYS A 60 13.07 6.83 0.29
C LYS A 60 14.03 7.97 0.68
N GLU A 61 14.99 8.28 -0.19
CA GLU A 61 15.95 9.36 0.04
C GLU A 61 15.28 10.74 0.09
N LEU A 62 14.24 10.97 -0.73
CA LEU A 62 13.42 12.17 -0.66
C LEU A 62 12.76 12.33 0.72
N ALA A 63 12.09 11.29 1.22
CA ALA A 63 11.43 11.33 2.53
C ALA A 63 12.42 11.56 3.67
N ALA A 64 13.58 10.89 3.62
CA ALA A 64 14.65 11.07 4.59
C ALA A 64 15.20 12.51 4.59
N ARG A 65 15.50 13.06 3.40
CA ARG A 65 16.00 14.44 3.24
C ARG A 65 15.00 15.49 3.72
N GLU A 66 13.71 15.24 3.55
CA GLU A 66 12.63 16.13 3.98
C GLU A 66 12.22 15.92 5.45
N ASN A 67 12.81 14.92 6.12
CA ASN A 67 12.48 14.50 7.48
C ASN A 67 10.98 14.21 7.66
N LYS A 68 10.42 13.40 6.74
CA LYS A 68 9.01 13.00 6.73
C LYS A 68 8.87 11.49 6.85
N ASN A 69 7.75 11.04 7.45
CA ASN A 69 7.35 9.64 7.36
C ASN A 69 7.04 9.28 5.90
N LEU A 70 7.20 8.01 5.50
CA LEU A 70 6.88 7.54 4.15
C LEU A 70 6.00 6.30 4.22
N TRP A 71 4.78 6.33 3.67
CA TRP A 71 3.91 5.17 3.63
C TRP A 71 3.61 4.78 2.19
N MET A 72 3.58 3.47 1.94
CA MET A 72 2.87 2.92 0.79
C MET A 72 1.40 2.84 1.23
N SER A 73 0.61 3.83 0.83
CA SER A 73 -0.75 4.07 1.37
C SER A 73 -1.85 3.35 0.60
N GLU A 74 -1.55 2.84 -0.59
CA GLU A 74 -2.50 2.06 -1.37
C GLU A 74 -1.80 1.20 -2.43
N TYR A 75 -2.16 -0.08 -2.47
CA TYR A 75 -1.87 -0.94 -3.61
C TYR A 75 -2.87 -2.08 -3.70
N GLY A 76 -3.28 -2.41 -4.92
CA GLY A 76 -4.10 -3.58 -5.22
C GLY A 76 -3.56 -4.35 -6.41
N CYS A 77 -3.89 -5.63 -6.48
CA CYS A 77 -3.75 -6.40 -7.71
C CYS A 77 -4.88 -7.42 -7.83
N GLY A 78 -5.46 -7.52 -9.02
CA GLY A 78 -6.65 -8.34 -9.25
C GLY A 78 -7.23 -8.24 -10.65
N GLY A 79 -6.73 -7.31 -11.45
CA GLY A 79 -6.98 -7.20 -12.87
C GLY A 79 -5.83 -6.42 -13.49
N ASP A 80 -5.72 -6.48 -14.82
CA ASP A 80 -4.80 -5.61 -15.57
C ASP A 80 -5.52 -5.13 -16.82
N TRP A 81 -5.63 -3.81 -17.00
CA TRP A 81 -6.26 -3.24 -18.19
C TRP A 81 -5.51 -3.63 -19.48
N ARG A 82 -4.24 -4.05 -19.36
CA ARG A 82 -3.42 -4.58 -20.46
C ARG A 82 -3.64 -6.07 -20.71
N GLU A 83 -4.29 -6.77 -19.79
CA GLU A 83 -4.70 -8.16 -19.92
C GLU A 83 -6.24 -8.25 -19.87
N PRO A 84 -6.94 -7.84 -20.93
CA PRO A 84 -8.40 -7.79 -20.97
C PRO A 84 -9.09 -9.17 -20.84
N ILE A 85 -8.30 -10.25 -20.86
CA ILE A 85 -8.73 -11.61 -20.56
C ILE A 85 -8.06 -12.03 -19.25
N SER A 86 -8.36 -11.36 -18.14
CA SER A 86 -8.31 -12.06 -16.85
C SER A 86 -9.59 -12.87 -16.69
N SER A 87 -9.50 -14.00 -15.99
CA SER A 87 -10.67 -14.71 -15.47
C SER A 87 -10.72 -14.47 -13.97
N HIS A 88 -11.94 -14.28 -13.48
CA HIS A 88 -12.19 -14.35 -12.05
C HIS A 88 -11.82 -15.76 -11.54
N ASP A 89 -10.98 -15.82 -10.50
CA ASP A 89 -10.58 -17.08 -9.84
C ASP A 89 -9.97 -16.76 -8.46
N HIS A 90 -10.70 -17.11 -7.39
CA HIS A 90 -10.24 -16.92 -6.00
C HIS A 90 -8.93 -17.69 -5.71
N SER A 91 -8.66 -18.76 -6.45
CA SER A 91 -7.51 -19.65 -6.29
C SER A 91 -6.32 -19.32 -7.21
N SER A 92 -6.41 -18.26 -8.02
CA SER A 92 -5.33 -17.85 -8.92
C SER A 92 -4.04 -17.58 -8.14
N MET A 93 -2.91 -18.05 -8.67
CA MET A 93 -1.59 -17.74 -8.10
C MET A 93 -0.93 -16.52 -8.75
N LYS A 94 -1.51 -15.96 -9.81
CA LYS A 94 -0.92 -14.81 -10.52
C LYS A 94 -0.85 -13.56 -9.64
N TRP A 95 -2.00 -13.15 -9.12
CA TRP A 95 -2.14 -11.96 -8.28
C TRP A 95 -1.45 -12.07 -6.92
N PRO A 96 -1.58 -13.16 -6.14
CA PRO A 96 -0.84 -13.30 -4.88
C PRO A 96 0.68 -13.25 -5.06
N LEU A 97 1.24 -13.84 -6.12
CA LEU A 97 2.68 -13.74 -6.39
C LEU A 97 3.09 -12.30 -6.73
N ARG A 98 2.27 -11.57 -7.50
CA ARG A 98 2.50 -10.14 -7.76
C ARG A 98 2.46 -9.34 -6.46
N LEU A 99 1.44 -9.55 -5.61
CA LEU A 99 1.31 -8.91 -4.32
C LEU A 99 2.55 -9.15 -3.43
N ALA A 100 2.98 -10.41 -3.30
CA ALA A 100 4.13 -10.76 -2.47
C ALA A 100 5.42 -10.06 -2.96
N ASN A 101 5.65 -10.04 -4.27
CA ASN A 101 6.81 -9.37 -4.87
C ASN A 101 6.76 -7.85 -4.65
N THR A 102 5.59 -7.23 -4.81
CA THR A 102 5.42 -5.79 -4.59
C THR A 102 5.65 -5.42 -3.12
N ILE A 103 5.01 -6.10 -2.16
CA ILE A 103 5.22 -5.86 -0.73
C ILE A 103 6.71 -6.01 -0.37
N THR A 104 7.36 -7.08 -0.84
CA THR A 104 8.78 -7.32 -0.59
C THR A 104 9.66 -6.20 -1.15
N SER A 105 9.42 -5.78 -2.39
CA SER A 105 10.20 -4.70 -3.03
C SER A 105 9.97 -3.36 -2.35
N ASP A 106 8.73 -3.04 -1.99
CA ASP A 106 8.40 -1.79 -1.31
C ASP A 106 9.05 -1.74 0.09
N ILE A 107 9.04 -2.84 0.84
CA ILE A 107 9.71 -2.89 2.15
C ILE A 107 11.23 -2.79 1.98
N ASN A 108 11.84 -3.59 1.11
CA ASN A 108 13.30 -3.68 0.99
C ASN A 108 13.93 -2.45 0.32
N ASP A 109 13.36 -1.98 -0.78
CA ASP A 109 13.96 -0.91 -1.59
C ASP A 109 13.45 0.48 -1.17
N MET A 110 12.13 0.60 -0.95
CA MET A 110 11.51 1.89 -0.56
C MET A 110 11.55 2.12 0.96
N GLY A 111 11.77 1.07 1.77
CA GLY A 111 11.95 1.19 3.21
C GLY A 111 10.69 1.64 3.95
N VAL A 112 9.50 1.32 3.44
CA VAL A 112 8.24 1.81 4.02
C VAL A 112 7.92 1.13 5.36
N PRO A 113 7.69 1.89 6.45
CA PRO A 113 7.22 1.35 7.73
C PRO A 113 5.74 0.96 7.74
N SER A 114 4.97 1.31 6.71
CA SER A 114 3.54 1.00 6.61
C SER A 114 3.16 0.70 5.16
N TRP A 115 2.26 -0.27 4.99
CA TRP A 115 1.82 -0.80 3.70
C TRP A 115 0.33 -1.15 3.77
N VAL A 116 -0.49 -0.58 2.88
CA VAL A 116 -1.95 -0.68 2.92
C VAL A 116 -2.50 -1.28 1.61
N TYR A 117 -3.32 -2.32 1.73
CA TYR A 117 -3.92 -3.00 0.57
C TYR A 117 -5.25 -2.38 0.13
N TRP A 118 -5.46 -2.27 -1.18
CA TRP A 118 -6.73 -1.98 -1.83
C TRP A 118 -7.24 -3.23 -2.58
N GLN A 119 -8.37 -3.83 -2.23
CA GLN A 119 -9.27 -3.54 -1.11
C GLN A 119 -9.54 -4.81 -0.30
N ALA A 120 -9.96 -4.65 0.96
CA ALA A 120 -10.15 -5.77 1.86
C ALA A 120 -11.28 -6.71 1.40
N VAL A 121 -12.41 -6.15 0.98
CA VAL A 121 -13.60 -6.89 0.53
C VAL A 121 -14.05 -6.39 -0.84
N GLU A 122 -14.30 -7.30 -1.77
CA GLU A 122 -14.83 -7.00 -3.10
C GLU A 122 -16.17 -7.71 -3.30
N GLY A 123 -17.11 -7.06 -4.01
CA GLY A 123 -18.38 -7.67 -4.38
C GLY A 123 -18.17 -8.78 -5.42
N GLU A 124 -18.60 -10.00 -5.11
CA GLU A 124 -18.38 -11.19 -5.94
C GLU A 124 -19.01 -11.03 -7.33
N GLU A 125 -20.22 -10.48 -7.41
CA GLU A 125 -20.95 -10.30 -8.67
C GLU A 125 -20.21 -9.36 -9.63
N GLY A 126 -19.65 -8.29 -9.09
CA GLY A 126 -18.80 -7.34 -9.82
C GLY A 126 -17.49 -7.98 -10.28
N ALA A 127 -16.85 -8.74 -9.39
CA ALA A 127 -15.62 -9.45 -9.69
C ALA A 127 -15.80 -10.50 -10.81
N VAL A 128 -16.89 -11.28 -10.76
CA VAL A 128 -17.22 -12.29 -11.77
C VAL A 128 -17.54 -11.64 -13.12
N SER A 129 -18.43 -10.63 -13.13
CA SER A 129 -18.87 -9.96 -14.36
C SER A 129 -17.75 -9.13 -15.02
N GLY A 130 -16.95 -8.44 -14.21
CA GLY A 130 -15.77 -7.69 -14.63
C GLY A 130 -14.53 -8.56 -14.86
N LYS A 131 -14.61 -9.86 -14.54
CA LYS A 131 -13.54 -10.85 -14.67
C LYS A 131 -12.23 -10.46 -13.97
N HIS A 132 -12.35 -9.90 -12.77
CA HIS A 132 -11.23 -9.50 -11.92
C HIS A 132 -11.36 -10.11 -10.52
N SER A 133 -10.34 -9.93 -9.69
CA SER A 133 -10.23 -10.45 -8.32
C SER A 133 -9.30 -9.57 -7.48
N TRP A 134 -9.69 -8.33 -7.21
CA TRP A 134 -8.93 -7.35 -6.43
C TRP A 134 -9.03 -7.57 -4.92
N GLY A 135 -10.17 -8.09 -4.44
CA GLY A 135 -10.43 -8.27 -3.02
C GLY A 135 -9.53 -9.32 -2.35
N LEU A 136 -9.15 -9.08 -1.10
CA LEU A 136 -8.63 -10.16 -0.25
C LEU A 136 -9.74 -11.16 0.07
N ILE A 137 -10.95 -10.64 0.29
CA ILE A 137 -12.17 -11.40 0.51
C ILE A 137 -13.17 -10.99 -0.56
N HIS A 138 -13.82 -11.95 -1.17
CA HIS A 138 -15.00 -11.69 -2.00
C HIS A 138 -16.24 -12.01 -1.20
N ALA A 139 -17.29 -11.21 -1.33
CA ALA A 139 -18.57 -11.45 -0.68
C ALA A 139 -19.73 -11.08 -1.59
N THR A 140 -20.85 -11.78 -1.46
CA THR A 140 -22.08 -11.42 -2.17
C THR A 140 -22.65 -10.13 -1.60
N PHE A 141 -22.85 -9.12 -2.43
CA PHE A 141 -23.50 -7.86 -2.02
C PHE A 141 -24.97 -7.80 -2.42
N GLU A 142 -25.43 -8.78 -3.20
CA GLU A 142 -26.78 -8.82 -3.72
C GLU A 142 -27.59 -10.01 -3.17
N GLY A 143 -28.91 -9.92 -3.29
CA GLY A 143 -29.81 -11.07 -3.05
C GLY A 143 -29.91 -11.56 -1.61
N GLY A 144 -29.37 -10.83 -0.63
CA GLY A 144 -29.46 -11.19 0.80
C GLY A 144 -28.70 -12.47 1.18
N LYS A 145 -27.71 -12.85 0.36
CA LYS A 145 -26.84 -14.00 0.62
C LYS A 145 -25.71 -13.60 1.56
N GLU A 146 -25.29 -14.55 2.40
CA GLU A 146 -24.16 -14.42 3.33
C GLU A 146 -22.98 -15.28 2.87
N GLU A 147 -22.67 -15.27 1.58
CA GLU A 147 -21.60 -16.06 0.99
C GLU A 147 -20.32 -15.22 0.87
N TYR A 148 -19.17 -15.84 1.16
CA TYR A 148 -17.86 -15.20 1.01
C TYR A 148 -16.74 -16.20 0.70
N TRP A 149 -15.68 -15.69 0.09
CA TRP A 149 -14.51 -16.46 -0.35
C TRP A 149 -13.22 -15.72 -0.02
N TYR A 150 -12.23 -16.44 0.52
CA TYR A 150 -10.88 -15.91 0.65
C TYR A 150 -10.12 -16.10 -0.67
N THR A 151 -9.48 -15.04 -1.15
CA THR A 151 -8.55 -15.16 -2.27
C THR A 151 -7.17 -15.57 -1.79
N ASN A 152 -6.32 -16.08 -2.67
CA ASN A 152 -4.93 -16.35 -2.31
C ASN A 152 -4.17 -15.07 -1.90
N GLN A 153 -4.60 -13.87 -2.32
CA GLN A 153 -4.03 -12.61 -1.83
C GLN A 153 -4.23 -12.42 -0.32
N TYR A 154 -5.35 -12.89 0.26
CA TYR A 154 -5.60 -12.85 1.71
C TYR A 154 -4.49 -13.53 2.50
N TYR A 155 -4.10 -14.74 2.06
CA TYR A 155 -3.05 -15.51 2.71
C TYR A 155 -1.66 -14.88 2.52
N VAL A 156 -1.39 -14.30 1.35
CA VAL A 156 -0.15 -13.52 1.13
C VAL A 156 -0.08 -12.33 2.08
N MET A 157 -1.15 -11.52 2.18
CA MET A 157 -1.17 -10.41 3.14
C MET A 157 -0.99 -10.91 4.58
N GLY A 158 -1.54 -12.09 4.90
CA GLY A 158 -1.35 -12.78 6.16
C GLY A 158 0.11 -13.11 6.49
N ASN A 159 0.94 -13.49 5.51
CA ASN A 159 2.37 -13.76 5.71
C ASN A 159 3.18 -12.54 6.16
N TYR A 160 2.69 -11.32 5.90
CA TYR A 160 3.32 -10.09 6.39
C TYR A 160 2.61 -9.59 7.66
N SER A 161 1.30 -9.32 7.57
CA SER A 161 0.53 -8.63 8.63
C SER A 161 0.41 -9.41 9.95
N LYS A 162 0.46 -10.74 9.92
CA LYS A 162 0.40 -11.56 11.14
C LYS A 162 1.75 -11.65 11.86
N PHE A 163 2.85 -11.56 11.11
CA PHE A 163 4.19 -11.84 11.61
C PHE A 163 5.09 -10.61 11.73
N ILE A 164 4.74 -9.50 11.08
CA ILE A 164 5.39 -8.20 11.24
C ILE A 164 4.37 -7.27 11.93
N ARG A 165 4.48 -7.14 13.25
CA ARG A 165 3.56 -6.35 14.07
C ARG A 165 4.04 -4.89 14.20
N PRO A 166 3.14 -3.92 14.45
CA PRO A 166 3.56 -2.54 14.72
C PRO A 166 4.62 -2.47 15.81
N GLY A 167 5.72 -1.78 15.54
CA GLY A 167 6.89 -1.71 16.42
C GLY A 167 8.04 -2.64 16.04
N ALA A 168 7.81 -3.65 15.18
CA ALA A 168 8.88 -4.47 14.64
C ALA A 168 9.84 -3.65 13.77
N LYS A 169 11.13 -4.01 13.81
CA LYS A 169 12.19 -3.38 13.02
C LYS A 169 12.51 -4.24 11.81
N ILE A 170 12.42 -3.67 10.61
CA ILE A 170 12.90 -4.35 9.40
C ILE A 170 14.43 -4.37 9.43
N ILE A 171 15.01 -5.55 9.20
CA ILE A 171 16.46 -5.77 9.20
C ILE A 171 16.91 -6.28 7.83
N ASN A 172 18.16 -5.98 7.47
CA ASN A 172 18.72 -6.42 6.21
C ASN A 172 18.96 -7.94 6.25
N SER A 173 18.27 -8.67 5.38
CA SER A 173 18.38 -10.13 5.23
C SER A 173 19.56 -10.56 4.34
N GLY A 174 20.20 -9.63 3.64
CA GLY A 174 21.18 -9.91 2.59
C GLY A 174 20.56 -10.38 1.27
N ASN A 175 19.23 -10.45 1.18
CA ASN A 175 18.49 -10.89 -0.01
C ASN A 175 17.27 -9.99 -0.28
N ASN A 176 17.26 -9.31 -1.43
CA ASN A 176 16.17 -8.40 -1.78
C ASN A 176 14.80 -9.07 -2.03
N LYS A 177 14.75 -10.41 -2.09
CA LYS A 177 13.51 -11.20 -2.18
C LYS A 177 13.04 -11.73 -0.82
N THR A 178 13.61 -11.25 0.28
CA THR A 178 13.28 -11.71 1.63
C THR A 178 13.17 -10.51 2.54
N VAL A 179 12.02 -10.36 3.19
CA VAL A 179 11.82 -9.41 4.28
C VAL A 179 12.14 -10.13 5.59
N ALA A 180 13.02 -9.53 6.39
CA ALA A 180 13.29 -9.95 7.75
C ALA A 180 12.88 -8.83 8.70
N ALA A 181 12.24 -9.19 9.81
CA ALA A 181 11.83 -8.27 10.85
C ALA A 181 12.22 -8.82 12.21
N TYR A 182 12.45 -7.93 13.17
CA TYR A 182 12.76 -8.26 14.55
C TYR A 182 11.84 -7.48 15.49
N ASP A 183 11.17 -8.19 16.39
CA ASP A 183 10.31 -7.65 17.43
C ASP A 183 10.97 -7.82 18.80
N GLU A 184 11.48 -6.70 19.33
CA GLU A 184 12.12 -6.64 20.65
C GLU A 184 11.19 -7.07 21.79
N ASN A 185 9.88 -6.87 21.65
CA ASN A 185 8.93 -7.19 22.72
C ASN A 185 8.65 -8.69 22.82
N ASN A 186 8.80 -9.40 21.71
CA ASN A 186 8.52 -10.83 21.61
C ASN A 186 9.79 -11.69 21.47
N ASN A 187 10.97 -11.07 21.33
CA ASN A 187 12.25 -11.75 21.03
C ASN A 187 12.16 -12.67 19.80
N THR A 188 11.45 -12.22 18.76
CA THR A 188 11.19 -12.98 17.52
C THR A 188 11.44 -12.13 16.30
#